data_AF-A0AAP7DFC6-F1
#
_entry.id   AF-A0AAP7DFC6-F1
#
_cell.length_a   1.000
_cell.length_b   1.000
_cell.length_c   1.000
_cell.angle_alpha   90.00
_cell.angle_beta   90.00
_cell.angle_gamma   90.00
#
_symmetry.space_group_name_H-M   'P 1'
#
loop_
_entity.id
_entity.type
_entity.pdbx_description
1 polymer ?
#
loop_
_entity_poly.entity_id
_entity_poly.type
_entity_poly.pdbx_seq_one_letter_code
_entity_poly.pdbx_strand_id
1 'polypeptide(L)'
;MEQLAFSLDVDTDTEFNGVWTDEEIILAQEGMLLLALHEIQDGRKSAKMRIEAIEWLMRESDEPFSADICAKNSGYDIRVLREHLRPIIRKYYR
;
A
#
# COMPACT_ATOMS: atom_id res chain seq x y z
N MET A 1 2.50 35.59 -33.51
CA MET A 1 2.56 34.62 -32.39
C MET A 1 1.23 33.89 -32.39
N GLU A 2 1.17 32.74 -33.05
CA GLU A 2 0.02 31.84 -32.97
C GLU A 2 0.18 31.00 -31.70
N GLN A 3 -0.77 31.13 -30.78
CA GLN A 3 -0.89 30.22 -29.66
C GLN A 3 -1.40 28.88 -30.23
N LEU A 4 -0.55 27.87 -30.19
CA LEU A 4 -0.95 26.48 -30.38
C LEU A 4 -1.91 26.13 -29.24
N ALA A 5 -3.22 26.20 -29.53
CA ALA A 5 -4.25 25.59 -28.71
C ALA A 5 -4.06 24.07 -28.82
N PHE A 6 -3.40 23.48 -27.83
CA PHE A 6 -3.38 22.03 -27.66
C PHE A 6 -4.81 21.63 -27.30
N SER A 7 -5.59 21.06 -28.23
CA SER A 7 -6.83 20.39 -27.83
C SER A 7 -6.39 19.21 -26.96
N LEU A 8 -6.66 19.33 -25.66
CA LEU A 8 -6.63 18.19 -24.77
C LEU A 8 -7.89 17.39 -25.06
N ASP A 9 -7.95 16.76 -26.24
CA ASP A 9 -8.86 15.65 -26.47
C ASP A 9 -8.33 14.50 -25.61
N VAL A 10 -8.65 14.57 -24.32
CA VAL A 10 -8.39 13.49 -23.36
C VAL A 10 -9.24 12.32 -23.83
N ASP A 11 -8.56 11.26 -24.24
CA ASP A 11 -9.17 10.01 -24.66
C ASP A 11 -9.96 9.40 -23.49
N THR A 12 -11.27 9.67 -23.47
CA THR A 12 -12.21 9.21 -22.45
C THR A 12 -12.39 7.69 -22.46
N ASP A 13 -11.91 6.99 -23.48
CA ASP A 13 -12.01 5.53 -23.59
C ASP A 13 -11.11 4.82 -22.57
N THR A 14 -10.29 5.55 -21.82
CA THR A 14 -9.48 5.04 -20.69
C THR A 14 -10.08 5.32 -19.31
N GLU A 15 -11.26 5.95 -19.22
CA GLU A 15 -11.91 6.20 -17.93
C GLU A 15 -12.45 4.90 -17.33
N PHE A 16 -11.91 4.51 -16.17
CA PHE A 16 -12.45 3.42 -15.36
C PHE A 16 -13.79 3.86 -14.75
N ASN A 17 -14.89 3.43 -15.36
CA ASN A 17 -16.25 3.68 -14.90
C ASN A 17 -16.82 2.57 -14.00
N GLY A 18 -15.95 1.76 -13.38
CA GLY A 18 -16.34 0.67 -12.49
C GLY A 18 -16.62 1.16 -11.07
N VAL A 19 -17.70 0.66 -10.46
CA VAL A 19 -17.93 0.78 -9.01
C VAL A 19 -17.28 -0.42 -8.34
N TRP A 20 -16.34 -0.18 -7.43
CA TRP A 20 -15.75 -1.23 -6.63
C TRP A 20 -16.76 -1.77 -5.64
N THR A 21 -16.84 -3.09 -5.53
CA THR A 21 -17.55 -3.76 -4.44
C THR A 21 -16.73 -3.67 -3.16
N ASP A 22 -17.39 -3.71 -2.00
CA ASP A 22 -16.71 -3.75 -0.69
C ASP A 22 -15.73 -4.93 -0.60
N GLU A 23 -16.10 -6.05 -1.22
CA GLU A 23 -15.30 -7.28 -1.22
C GLU A 23 -14.01 -7.12 -2.04
N GLU A 24 -14.06 -6.44 -3.20
CA GLU A 24 -12.87 -6.09 -3.97
C GLU A 24 -11.96 -5.11 -3.21
N ILE A 25 -12.54 -4.16 -2.48
CA ILE A 25 -11.77 -3.22 -1.64
C ILE A 25 -11.05 -3.99 -0.53
N ILE A 26 -11.75 -4.90 0.17
CA ILE A 26 -11.16 -5.70 1.25
C ILE A 26 -10.04 -6.62 0.72
N LEU A 27 -10.25 -7.25 -0.45
CA LEU A 27 -9.22 -8.07 -1.10
C LEU A 27 -7.99 -7.25 -1.49
N ALA A 28 -8.19 -6.03 -2.01
CA ALA A 28 -7.09 -5.13 -2.31
C ALA A 28 -6.33 -4.71 -1.05
N GLN A 29 -7.06 -4.39 0.03
CA GLN A 29 -6.49 -4.06 1.34
C GLN A 29 -5.66 -5.20 1.93
N GLU A 30 -6.17 -6.44 1.88
CA GLU A 30 -5.42 -7.62 2.32
C GLU A 30 -4.17 -7.84 1.46
N GLY A 31 -4.30 -7.72 0.15
CA GLY A 31 -3.20 -7.82 -0.79
C GLY A 31 -2.06 -6.83 -0.49
N MET A 32 -2.39 -5.60 -0.07
CA MET A 32 -1.38 -4.62 0.34
C MET A 32 -0.59 -5.04 1.58
N LEU A 33 -1.25 -5.64 2.58
CA LEU A 33 -0.57 -6.17 3.77
C LEU A 33 0.41 -7.28 3.40
N LEU A 34 -0.06 -8.26 2.62
CA LEU A 34 0.75 -9.40 2.20
C LEU A 34 1.93 -8.95 1.33
N LEU A 35 1.69 -8.01 0.41
CA LEU A 35 2.74 -7.44 -0.42
C LEU A 35 3.81 -6.76 0.43
N ALA A 36 3.43 -5.91 1.39
CA ALA A 36 4.38 -5.24 2.28
C ALA A 36 5.24 -6.24 3.07
N LEU A 37 4.62 -7.31 3.60
CA LEU A 37 5.35 -8.38 4.30
C LEU A 37 6.30 -9.14 3.37
N HIS A 38 5.87 -9.44 2.14
CA HIS A 38 6.71 -10.08 1.14
C HIS A 38 7.91 -9.21 0.74
N GLU A 39 7.72 -7.90 0.59
CA GLU A 39 8.82 -6.96 0.31
C GLU A 39 9.84 -6.97 1.46
N ILE A 40 9.39 -6.97 2.72
CA ILE A 40 10.27 -7.04 3.90
C ILE A 40 11.05 -8.36 3.96
N GLN A 41 10.41 -9.47 3.60
CA GLN A 41 11.00 -10.80 3.62
C GLN A 41 11.99 -11.02 2.47
N ASP A 42 11.73 -10.47 1.28
CA ASP A 42 12.57 -10.71 0.09
C ASP A 42 13.88 -9.92 0.14
N GLY A 43 14.94 -10.61 0.56
CA GLY A 43 16.30 -10.07 0.61
C GLY A 43 16.86 -9.61 -0.74
N ARG A 44 16.23 -9.95 -1.88
CA ARG A 44 16.67 -9.51 -3.22
C ARG A 44 16.09 -8.16 -3.62
N LYS A 45 15.07 -7.65 -2.90
CA LYS A 45 14.50 -6.33 -3.14
C LYS A 45 15.50 -5.23 -2.77
N SER A 46 15.28 -4.01 -3.24
CA SER A 46 16.16 -2.91 -2.86
C SER A 46 15.95 -2.57 -1.37
N ALA A 47 17.00 -2.12 -0.69
CA ALA A 47 16.87 -1.66 0.70
C ALA A 47 15.82 -0.56 0.84
N LYS A 48 15.71 0.33 -0.16
CA LYS A 48 14.71 1.39 -0.22
C LYS A 48 13.28 0.84 -0.20
N MET A 49 12.94 -0.11 -1.06
CA MET A 49 11.59 -0.70 -1.10
C MET A 49 11.20 -1.36 0.21
N ARG A 50 12.15 -2.03 0.87
CA ARG A 50 11.91 -2.66 2.17
C ARG A 50 11.68 -1.63 3.27
N ILE A 51 12.44 -0.54 3.26
CA ILE A 51 12.24 0.58 4.19
C ILE A 51 10.87 1.22 3.98
N GLU A 52 10.47 1.49 2.73
CA GLU A 52 9.14 2.04 2.41
C GLU A 52 8.01 1.13 2.90
N ALA A 53 8.14 -0.19 2.71
CA ALA A 53 7.17 -1.16 3.23
C ALA A 53 7.12 -1.19 4.76
N ILE A 54 8.27 -1.09 5.44
CA ILE A 54 8.34 -0.99 6.90
C ILE A 54 7.69 0.30 7.38
N GLU A 55 8.02 1.44 6.77
CA GLU A 55 7.47 2.74 7.13
C GLU A 55 5.94 2.76 6.98
N TRP A 56 5.42 2.23 5.87
CA TRP A 56 3.99 2.10 5.65
C TRP A 56 3.31 1.21 6.71
N LEU A 57 3.88 0.03 7.01
CA LEU A 57 3.35 -0.88 8.04
C LEU A 57 3.38 -0.28 9.45
N MET A 58 4.41 0.51 9.78
CA MET A 58 4.62 1.05 11.12
C MET A 58 3.92 2.39 11.36
N ARG A 59 3.50 3.10 10.30
CA ARG A 59 2.82 4.38 10.38
C ARG A 59 1.36 4.21 10.81
N GLU A 60 1.00 4.87 11.90
CA GLU A 60 -0.40 4.98 12.34
C GLU A 60 -1.16 5.96 11.43
N SER A 61 -2.30 5.53 10.88
CA SER A 61 -3.15 6.35 10.01
C SER A 61 -4.55 5.75 9.86
N ASP A 62 -5.56 6.60 9.63
CA ASP A 62 -6.96 6.23 9.38
C ASP A 62 -7.37 6.36 7.90
N GLU A 63 -6.42 6.57 6.99
CA GLU A 63 -6.66 6.62 5.54
C GLU A 63 -7.16 5.26 5.01
N PRO A 64 -8.00 5.22 3.95
CA PRO A 64 -8.62 3.98 3.46
C PRO A 64 -7.66 2.83 3.13
N PHE A 65 -6.40 3.12 2.80
CA PHE A 65 -5.35 2.13 2.51
C PHE A 65 -4.13 2.28 3.44
N SER A 66 -4.36 2.80 4.66
CA SER A 66 -3.36 2.70 5.72
C SER A 66 -3.23 1.25 6.19
N ALA A 67 -2.08 0.90 6.75
CA ALA A 67 -1.89 -0.44 7.32
C ALA A 67 -2.89 -0.77 8.43
N ASP A 68 -3.32 0.23 9.23
CA ASP A 68 -4.30 0.05 10.28
C ASP A 68 -5.70 -0.27 9.73
N ILE A 69 -6.16 0.46 8.71
CA ILE A 69 -7.46 0.21 8.08
C ILE A 69 -7.44 -1.11 7.31
N CYS A 70 -6.37 -1.39 6.56
CA CYS A 70 -6.24 -2.66 5.85
C CYS A 70 -6.27 -3.84 6.84
N ALA A 71 -5.49 -3.79 7.92
CA ALA A 71 -5.48 -4.87 8.91
C ALA A 71 -6.86 -5.07 9.53
N LYS A 72 -7.50 -3.99 9.99
CA LYS A 72 -8.82 -4.04 10.62
C LYS A 72 -9.87 -4.67 9.69
N ASN A 73 -9.94 -4.21 8.44
CA ASN A 73 -10.96 -4.66 7.50
C ASN A 73 -10.72 -6.10 7.01
N SER A 74 -9.46 -6.54 6.97
CA SER A 74 -9.11 -7.92 6.65
C SER A 74 -9.13 -8.85 7.88
N GLY A 75 -9.58 -8.38 9.05
CA GLY A 75 -9.75 -9.21 10.26
C GLY A 75 -8.47 -9.44 11.07
N TYR A 76 -7.41 -8.65 10.85
CA TYR A 76 -6.12 -8.73 11.54
C TYR A 76 -5.97 -7.66 12.63
N ASP A 77 -5.16 -7.93 13.65
CA ASP A 77 -4.72 -6.91 14.63
C ASP A 77 -3.35 -6.35 14.23
N ILE A 78 -3.35 -5.10 13.74
CA ILE A 78 -2.12 -4.39 13.33
C ILE A 78 -1.11 -4.24 14.47
N ARG A 79 -1.56 -4.16 15.73
CA ARG A 79 -0.66 -4.00 16.89
C ARG A 79 0.17 -5.26 17.08
N VAL A 80 -0.48 -6.42 16.99
CA VAL A 80 0.18 -7.73 17.07
C VAL A 80 1.19 -7.88 15.92
N LEU A 81 0.81 -7.49 14.70
CA LEU A 81 1.72 -7.53 13.56
C LEU A 81 2.97 -6.65 13.78
N ARG A 82 2.78 -5.41 14.22
CA ARG A 82 3.89 -4.48 14.54
C ARG A 82 4.77 -5.01 15.67
N GLU A 83 4.19 -5.65 16.68
CA GLU A 83 4.94 -6.29 17.76
C GLU A 83 5.86 -7.41 17.26
N HIS A 84 5.38 -8.24 16.33
CA HIS A 84 6.21 -9.28 15.71
C HIS A 84 7.30 -8.72 14.76
N LEU A 85 7.02 -7.61 14.07
CA LEU A 85 7.98 -6.99 13.15
C LEU A 85 9.09 -6.19 13.86
N ARG A 86 8.79 -5.54 14.99
CA ARG A 86 9.76 -4.69 15.71
C ARG A 86 11.11 -5.37 15.98
N PRO A 87 11.20 -6.61 16.49
CA PRO A 87 12.47 -7.31 16.68
C PRO A 87 13.25 -7.54 15.38
N ILE A 88 12.56 -7.85 14.29
CA ILE A 88 13.15 -8.09 12.96
C ILE A 88 13.72 -6.78 12.42
N ILE A 89 12.93 -5.71 12.45
CA ILE A 89 13.33 -4.37 12.01
C ILE A 89 14.59 -3.92 12.77
N ARG A 90 14.59 -4.04 14.10
CA ARG A 90 15.74 -3.66 14.95
C ARG A 90 17.02 -4.43 14.60
N LYS A 91 16.91 -5.68 14.14
CA LYS A 91 18.05 -6.54 13.83
C LYS A 91 18.64 -6.27 12.44
N TYR A 92 17.81 -5.92 11.47
CA TYR A 92 18.20 -5.94 10.05
C TYR A 92 18.10 -4.60 9.32
N TYR A 93 17.42 -3.59 9.89
CA TYR A 93 17.04 -2.36 9.19
C TYR A 93 17.37 -1.09 10.00
N ARG A 94 18.41 -1.16 10.83
CA ARG A 94 18.86 -0.07 11.70
C ARG A 94 20.04 0.68 11.10
#